data_AF-A0A3S3D3V6-F1
#
_entry.id   AF-A0A3S3D3V6-F1
#
_cell.length_a   1.000
_cell.length_b   1.000
_cell.length_c   1.000
_cell.angle_alpha   90.00
_cell.angle_beta   90.00
_cell.angle_gamma   90.00
#
_symmetry.space_group_name_H-M   'P 1'
#
loop_
_entity.id
_entity.type
_entity.pdbx_description
1 polymer ?
#
loop_
_entity_poly.entity_id
_entity_poly.type
_entity_poly.pdbx_seq_one_letter_code
_entity_poly.pdbx_strand_id
1 'polypeptide(L)'
;MGNLTVGLLGAAVGVLFALFGNVVVLPYVLRQQDQRVAANYRVPVFGWDKQKMASLTRLMYRFLMPAIFGFVGAVAAIQIFGGAE
;
A
#
# COMPACT_ATOMS: atom_id res chain seq x y z
N MET A 1 -19.55 -15.12 15.63
CA MET A 1 -18.24 -14.52 15.99
C MET A 1 -18.46 -13.02 15.84
N GLY A 2 -18.27 -12.21 16.89
CA GLY A 2 -18.64 -10.79 16.79
C GLY A 2 -17.92 -10.07 15.65
N ASN A 3 -18.63 -9.16 14.98
CA ASN A 3 -18.16 -8.36 13.84
C ASN A 3 -16.78 -7.72 14.05
N LEU A 4 -16.42 -7.38 15.30
CA LEU A 4 -15.12 -6.85 15.66
C LEU A 4 -13.96 -7.84 15.39
N THR A 5 -14.17 -9.13 15.69
CA THR A 5 -13.14 -10.17 15.52
C THR A 5 -12.94 -10.47 14.03
N VAL A 6 -14.03 -10.54 13.28
CA VAL A 6 -14.02 -10.73 11.82
C VAL A 6 -13.32 -9.57 11.12
N GLY A 7 -13.62 -8.33 11.53
CA GLY A 7 -12.96 -7.13 11.02
C GLY A 7 -11.46 -7.10 11.32
N LEU A 8 -11.04 -7.50 12.54
CA LEU A 8 -9.62 -7.58 12.90
C LEU A 8 -8.86 -8.62 12.08
N LEU A 9 -9.46 -9.80 11.84
CA LEU A 9 -8.87 -10.82 10.98
C LEU A 9 -8.77 -10.35 9.52
N GLY A 10 -9.82 -9.71 9.01
CA GLY A 10 -9.79 -9.06 7.69
C GLY A 10 -8.70 -8.01 7.58
N ALA A 11 -8.53 -7.18 8.62
CA ALA A 11 -7.48 -6.18 8.67
C ALA A 11 -6.09 -6.80 8.64
N ALA A 12 -5.88 -7.86 9.44
CA ALA A 12 -4.61 -8.56 9.47
C ALA A 12 -4.26 -9.16 8.10
N VAL A 13 -5.22 -9.80 7.43
CA VAL A 13 -5.03 -10.34 6.07
C VAL A 13 -4.74 -9.21 5.08
N GLY A 14 -5.47 -8.11 5.14
CA GLY A 14 -5.21 -6.92 4.30
C GLY A 14 -3.80 -6.37 4.47
N VAL A 15 -3.34 -6.22 5.72
CA VAL A 15 -1.96 -5.78 6.02
C VAL A 15 -0.94 -6.77 5.47
N LEU A 16 -1.17 -8.07 5.58
CA LEU A 16 -0.28 -9.09 5.02
C LEU A 16 -0.15 -8.96 3.49
N PHE A 17 -1.26 -8.72 2.79
CA PHE A 17 -1.24 -8.45 1.35
C PHE A 17 -0.43 -7.18 1.00
N ALA A 18 -0.58 -6.12 1.79
CA ALA A 18 0.21 -4.91 1.57
C ALA A 18 1.70 -5.10 1.87
N LEU A 19 2.05 -5.88 2.89
CA LEU A 19 3.44 -6.25 3.16
C LEU A 19 4.03 -7.05 2.00
N PHE A 20 3.27 -7.98 1.45
CA PHE A 20 3.68 -8.71 0.24
C PHE A 20 3.90 -7.76 -0.94
N GLY A 21 2.97 -6.83 -1.19
CA GLY A 21 3.14 -5.79 -2.20
C GLY A 21 4.36 -4.90 -1.97
N ASN A 22 4.67 -4.58 -0.71
CA ASN A 22 5.86 -3.82 -0.35
C ASN A 22 7.17 -4.58 -0.62
N VAL A 23 7.16 -5.92 -0.53
CA VAL A 23 8.35 -6.74 -0.83
C VAL A 23 8.50 -6.98 -2.34
N VAL A 24 7.40 -7.23 -3.05
CA VAL A 24 7.43 -7.69 -4.45
C VAL A 24 7.23 -6.53 -5.44
N VAL A 25 6.27 -5.65 -5.18
CA VAL A 25 5.87 -4.59 -6.12
C VAL A 25 6.75 -3.35 -5.98
N LEU A 26 7.08 -2.93 -4.74
CA LEU A 26 7.95 -1.78 -4.50
C LEU A 26 9.29 -1.82 -5.27
N PRO A 27 10.09 -2.91 -5.27
CA PRO A 27 11.34 -2.93 -6.01
C PRO A 27 11.12 -2.82 -7.52
N TYR A 28 10.01 -3.32 -8.05
CA TYR A 28 9.65 -3.19 -9.45
C TYR A 28 9.27 -1.74 -9.81
N VAL A 29 8.47 -1.09 -8.97
CA VAL A 29 8.10 0.32 -9.14
C VAL A 29 9.33 1.22 -9.07
N LEU A 30 10.23 1.00 -8.11
CA LEU A 30 11.47 1.77 -7.99
C LEU A 30 12.38 1.54 -9.20
N ARG A 31 12.49 0.31 -9.72
CA ARG A 31 13.22 0.03 -10.97
C ARG A 31 12.61 0.73 -12.18
N GLN A 32 11.29 0.75 -12.31
CA GLN A 32 10.63 1.46 -13.40
C GLN A 32 10.79 2.98 -13.29
N GLN A 33 10.68 3.54 -12.08
CA GLN A 33 11.01 4.94 -11.83
C GLN A 33 12.47 5.21 -12.19
N ASP A 34 13.38 4.27 -11.93
CA ASP A 34 14.78 4.46 -12.28
C ASP A 34 15.03 4.46 -13.80
N GLN A 35 14.42 3.52 -14.53
CA GLN A 35 14.61 3.36 -15.97
C GLN A 35 13.87 4.40 -16.82
N ARG A 36 12.66 4.82 -16.41
CA ARG A 36 11.79 5.69 -17.24
C ARG A 36 11.93 7.17 -16.93
N VAL A 37 12.54 7.53 -15.81
CA VAL A 37 12.72 8.92 -15.39
C VAL A 37 14.17 9.32 -15.66
N ALA A 38 14.36 10.26 -16.58
CA ALA A 38 15.68 10.81 -16.90
C ALA A 38 16.38 11.31 -15.63
N ALA A 39 17.70 11.15 -15.53
CA ALA A 39 18.47 11.48 -14.33
C ALA A 39 18.28 12.94 -13.86
N ASN A 40 18.01 13.86 -14.79
CA ASN A 40 17.77 15.28 -14.54
C ASN A 40 16.27 15.66 -14.49
N TYR A 41 15.36 14.68 -14.46
CA TYR A 41 13.94 14.96 -14.42
C TYR A 41 13.54 15.55 -13.06
N ARG A 42 12.98 16.76 -13.10
CA ARG A 42 12.30 17.40 -11.98
C ARG A 42 10.81 17.44 -12.27
N VAL A 43 10.01 17.04 -11.29
CA VAL A 43 8.54 17.11 -11.43
C VAL A 43 8.13 18.57 -11.59
N PRO A 44 7.39 18.94 -12.64
CA PRO A 44 7.13 20.35 -12.97
C PRO A 44 6.29 21.10 -11.92
N VAL A 45 5.51 20.38 -11.10
CA VAL A 45 4.59 20.99 -10.11
C VAL A 45 5.27 21.24 -8.76
N PHE A 46 6.18 20.37 -8.34
CA PHE A 46 6.79 20.43 -7.00
C PHE A 46 8.32 20.62 -7.01
N GLY A 47 8.96 20.59 -8.18
CA GLY A 47 10.42 20.69 -8.31
C GLY A 47 11.18 19.56 -7.62
N TRP A 48 10.51 18.45 -7.27
CA TRP A 48 11.15 17.34 -6.57
C TRP A 48 12.08 16.57 -7.51
N ASP A 49 13.29 16.30 -7.02
CA ASP A 49 14.22 15.41 -7.69
C ASP A 49 13.76 13.95 -7.55
N LYS A 50 14.21 13.10 -8.49
CA LYS A 50 13.92 11.67 -8.56
C LYS A 50 14.11 10.93 -7.22
N GLN A 51 15.10 11.32 -6.43
CA GLN A 51 15.38 10.74 -5.11
C GLN A 51 14.27 11.04 -4.08
N LYS A 52 13.69 12.25 -4.09
CA LYS A 52 12.56 12.60 -3.21
C LYS A 52 11.29 11.83 -3.59
N MET A 53 11.04 11.67 -4.90
CA MET A 53 9.96 10.81 -5.39
C MET A 53 10.13 9.36 -4.92
N ALA A 54 11.32 8.77 -5.08
CA ALA A 54 11.58 7.40 -4.64
C ALA A 54 11.43 7.22 -3.11
N SER A 55 11.78 8.24 -2.33
CA SER A 55 11.58 8.23 -0.87
C SER A 55 10.09 8.29 -0.51
N LEU A 56 9.31 9.13 -1.20
CA LEU A 56 7.87 9.22 -0.99
C LEU A 56 7.17 7.92 -1.38
N THR A 57 7.51 7.34 -2.53
CA THR A 57 6.98 6.04 -2.97
C THR A 57 7.22 4.98 -1.90
N ARG A 58 8.42 4.93 -1.31
CA ARG A 58 8.74 4.02 -0.20
C ARG A 58 7.87 4.28 1.04
N LEU A 59 7.66 5.54 1.40
CA LEU A 59 6.80 5.92 2.52
C LEU A 59 5.35 5.48 2.30
N MET A 60 4.82 5.69 1.10
CA MET A 60 3.47 5.26 0.73
C MET A 60 3.33 3.74 0.80
N TYR A 61 4.28 2.99 0.23
CA TYR A 61 4.25 1.53 0.26
C TYR A 61 4.42 0.94 1.67
N ARG A 62 5.16 1.62 2.56
CA ARG A 62 5.44 1.14 3.92
C ARG A 62 4.36 1.48 4.93
N PHE A 63 3.65 2.60 4.77
CA PHE A 63 2.70 3.08 5.78
C PHE A 63 1.28 3.25 5.23
N LEU A 64 1.14 3.90 4.07
CA LEU A 64 -0.18 4.17 3.50
C LEU A 64 -0.84 2.90 2.93
N MET A 65 -0.08 2.09 2.17
CA MET A 65 -0.58 0.86 1.56
C MET A 65 -1.09 -0.14 2.60
N PRO A 66 -0.35 -0.43 3.70
CA PRO A 66 -0.84 -1.32 4.75
C PRO A 66 -2.06 -0.76 5.48
N ALA A 67 -2.12 0.54 5.73
CA ALA A 67 -3.29 1.15 6.34
C ALA A 67 -4.54 1.02 5.45
N ILE A 68 -4.41 1.30 4.15
CA ILE A 68 -5.51 1.19 3.19
C ILE A 68 -5.96 -0.27 3.04
N PHE A 69 -5.02 -1.19 2.79
CA PHE A 69 -5.37 -2.60 2.59
C PHE A 69 -5.88 -3.26 3.86
N GLY A 70 -5.35 -2.89 5.04
CA GLY A 70 -5.90 -3.32 6.32
C GLY A 70 -7.35 -2.84 6.48
N PHE A 71 -7.63 -1.57 6.20
CA PHE A 71 -9.00 -1.05 6.25
C PHE A 71 -9.92 -1.77 5.26
N VAL A 72 -9.50 -1.91 3.99
CA VAL A 72 -10.28 -2.62 2.95
C VAL A 72 -10.49 -4.07 3.32
N GLY A 73 -9.49 -4.75 3.86
CA GLY A 73 -9.58 -6.14 4.33
C GLY A 73 -10.57 -6.28 5.49
N ALA A 74 -10.57 -5.34 6.43
CA ALA A 74 -11.53 -5.32 7.54
C ALA A 74 -12.97 -5.15 7.05
N VAL A 75 -13.20 -4.16 6.17
CA VAL A 75 -14.52 -3.89 5.60
C VAL A 75 -15.00 -5.07 4.76
N ALA A 76 -14.14 -5.64 3.91
CA ALA A 76 -14.47 -6.80 3.10
C ALA A 76 -14.82 -8.02 3.95
N ALA A 77 -14.05 -8.29 5.01
CA ALA A 77 -14.33 -9.40 5.91
C ALA A 77 -15.67 -9.22 6.66
N ILE A 78 -15.96 -8.01 7.14
CA ILE A 78 -17.26 -7.73 7.79
C ILE A 78 -18.41 -7.87 6.78
N GLN A 79 -18.25 -7.40 5.55
CA GLN A 79 -19.32 -7.54 4.55
C GLN A 79 -19.56 -8.99 4.12
N ILE A 80 -18.52 -9.81 4.01
CA ILE A 80 -18.63 -11.20 3.56
C ILE A 80 -19.07 -12.13 4.69
N PHE A 81 -18.51 -11.95 5.90
CA PHE A 81 -18.66 -12.89 7.01
C PHE A 81 -19.43 -12.32 8.21
N GLY A 82 -19.58 -11.00 8.29
CA GLY A 82 -20.32 -10.32 9.36
C GLY A 82 -21.83 -10.23 9.15
N GLY A 83 -22.33 -10.60 7.96
CA GLY A 83 -23.76 -10.79 7.68
C GLY A 83 -24.29 -12.19 8.01
N ALA A 84 -23.50 -13.05 8.64
CA ALA A 84 -23.89 -14.40 9.04
C ALA A 84 -24.59 -14.47 10.41
N GLU A 85 -25.08 -13.33 10.92
CA GLU A 85 -25.88 -13.21 12.16
C GLU A 85 -27.23 -12.56 11.84
#